data_AF-A0A9Q5CYH1-F1
#
_entry.id   AF-A0A9Q5CYH1-F1
#
_cell.length_a   1.000
_cell.length_b   1.000
_cell.length_c   1.000
_cell.angle_alpha   90.00
_cell.angle_beta   90.00
_cell.angle_gamma   90.00
#
_symmetry.space_group_name_H-M   'P 1'
#
loop_
_entity.id
_entity.type
_entity.pdbx_description
1 polymer ?
#
loop_
_entity_poly.entity_id
_entity_poly.type
_entity_poly.pdbx_seq_one_letter_code
_entity_poly.pdbx_strand_id
1 'polypeptide(L)'
;MIRTALKLIIKVLESKLIKSGVEEQILKNKNYITVGKAVWNIVDEHFRISKTVEEKLASKAEMFDKLLLTKFPELSTDDIAEIRQAIAGEANQTKAAVVDNSTLLKQLQEDNTNLKAELAALTDQFNKVQALMVKPADAPQTV
;
A
#
# COMPACT_ATOMS: atom_id res chain seq x y z
N MET A 1 29.52 27.82 27.33
CA MET A 1 30.62 26.93 26.92
C MET A 1 30.13 25.66 26.23
N ILE A 2 29.18 24.90 26.81
CA ILE A 2 28.64 23.66 26.21
C ILE A 2 28.08 23.86 24.78
N ARG A 3 27.32 24.94 24.55
CA ARG A 3 26.79 25.28 23.21
C ARG A 3 27.88 25.49 22.15
N THR A 4 29.02 26.04 22.55
CA THR A 4 30.16 26.28 21.67
C THR A 4 30.89 24.98 21.34
N ALA A 5 31.08 24.11 22.34
CA ALA A 5 31.66 22.79 22.16
C ALA A 5 30.80 21.91 21.22
N LEU A 6 29.47 21.92 21.40
CA LEU A 6 28.54 21.22 20.51
C LEU A 6 28.63 21.70 19.05
N LYS A 7 28.70 23.02 18.82
CA LYS A 7 28.89 23.57 17.47
C LYS A 7 30.19 23.10 16.83
N LEU A 8 31.28 23.03 17.59
CA LEU A 8 32.57 22.54 17.09
C LEU A 8 32.51 21.06 16.72
N ILE A 9 31.87 20.24 17.55
CA ILE A 9 31.69 18.80 17.30
C ILE A 9 30.88 18.59 16.01
N ILE A 10 29.76 19.29 15.83
CA ILE A 10 28.94 19.21 14.60
C ILE A 10 29.78 19.56 13.37
N LYS A 11 30.53 20.67 13.43
CA LYS A 11 31.36 21.13 12.29
C LYS A 11 32.47 20.14 11.92
N VAL A 12 33.05 19.46 12.92
CA VAL A 12 34.05 18.41 12.69
C VAL A 12 33.41 17.16 12.08
N LEU A 13 32.20 16.78 12.52
CA LEU A 13 31.45 15.66 11.95
C LEU A 13 31.05 15.92 10.50
N GLU A 14 30.49 17.10 10.19
CA GLU A 14 30.16 17.52 8.82
C GLU A 14 31.41 17.49 7.92
N SER A 15 32.52 18.08 8.38
CA SER A 15 33.77 18.07 7.62
C SER A 15 34.32 16.66 7.38
N LYS A 16 34.17 15.75 8.36
CA LYS A 16 34.55 14.33 8.20
C LYS A 16 33.65 13.62 7.20
N LEU A 17 32.34 13.88 7.21
CA LEU A 17 31.36 13.30 6.29
C LEU A 17 31.60 13.73 4.83
N ILE A 18 31.92 15.02 4.63
CA ILE A 18 32.29 15.57 3.34
C ILE A 18 33.62 14.97 2.86
N LYS A 19 34.64 14.93 3.73
CA LYS A 19 35.95 14.36 3.39
C LYS A 19 35.91 12.86 3.11
N SER A 20 34.99 12.11 3.71
CA SER A 20 34.83 10.67 3.46
C SER A 20 34.02 10.36 2.20
N GLY A 21 33.45 11.37 1.52
CA GLY A 21 32.61 11.17 0.34
C GLY A 21 31.29 10.46 0.62
N VAL A 22 30.90 10.35 1.91
CA VAL A 22 29.70 9.61 2.33
C VAL A 22 28.44 10.30 1.83
N GLU A 23 28.43 11.64 1.81
CA GLU A 23 27.30 12.42 1.30
C GLU A 23 27.08 12.16 -0.21
N GLU A 24 28.15 12.04 -0.98
CA GLU A 24 28.09 11.71 -2.40
C GLU A 24 27.61 10.27 -2.65
N GLN A 25 28.08 9.31 -1.85
CA GLN A 25 27.59 7.92 -1.91
C GLN A 25 26.11 7.81 -1.53
N ILE A 26 25.66 8.53 -0.50
CA ILE A 26 24.25 8.58 -0.12
C ILE A 26 23.40 9.18 -1.26
N LEU A 27 23.86 10.25 -1.90
CA LEU A 27 23.15 10.85 -3.03
C LEU A 27 23.09 9.91 -4.24
N LYS A 28 24.20 9.23 -4.58
CA LYS A 28 24.24 8.22 -5.65
C LYS A 28 23.27 7.07 -5.38
N ASN A 29 23.28 6.52 -4.17
CA ASN A 29 22.37 5.44 -3.77
C ASN A 29 20.89 5.86 -3.81
N LYS A 30 20.56 7.10 -3.39
CA LYS A 30 19.20 7.64 -3.54
C LYS A 30 18.77 7.75 -5.01
N ASN A 31 19.69 8.12 -5.89
CA ASN A 31 19.42 8.20 -7.33
C ASN A 31 19.13 6.80 -7.91
N TYR A 32 19.89 5.78 -7.52
CA TYR A 32 19.69 4.39 -7.95
C TYR A 32 18.31 3.85 -7.58
N ILE A 33 17.85 4.07 -6.35
CA ILE A 33 16.51 3.64 -5.91
C ILE A 33 15.41 4.41 -6.66
N THR A 34 15.56 5.72 -6.84
CA THR A 34 14.57 6.55 -7.53
C THR A 34 14.39 6.10 -8.98
N VAL A 35 15.48 5.94 -9.71
CA VAL A 35 15.45 5.48 -11.10
C VAL A 35 15.04 4.00 -11.18
N GLY A 36 15.47 3.17 -10.23
CA GLY A 36 15.04 1.78 -10.09
C GLY A 36 13.52 1.67 -9.97
N LYS A 37 12.86 2.50 -9.17
CA LYS A 37 11.38 2.52 -9.08
C LYS A 37 10.73 2.90 -10.41
N ALA A 38 11.29 3.85 -11.15
CA ALA A 38 10.79 4.19 -12.49
C ALA A 38 10.94 3.02 -13.47
N VAL A 39 12.08 2.33 -13.46
CA VAL A 39 12.31 1.11 -14.26
C VAL A 39 11.33 0.01 -13.87
N TRP A 40 11.10 -0.19 -12.56
CA TRP A 40 10.12 -1.16 -12.06
C TRP A 40 8.73 -0.93 -12.65
N ASN A 41 8.26 0.32 -12.66
CA ASN A 41 6.95 0.67 -13.22
C ASN A 41 6.89 0.45 -14.74
N ILE A 42 7.97 0.76 -15.46
CA ILE A 42 8.05 0.51 -16.91
C ILE A 42 7.95 -0.99 -17.19
N VAL A 43 8.68 -1.82 -16.44
CA VAL A 43 8.64 -3.27 -16.57
C VAL A 43 7.25 -3.79 -16.21
N ASP A 44 6.67 -3.36 -15.08
CA ASP A 44 5.36 -3.86 -14.67
C ASP A 44 4.27 -3.52 -15.70
N GLU A 45 4.31 -2.31 -16.25
CA GLU A 45 3.38 -1.89 -17.31
C GLU A 45 3.60 -2.67 -18.61
N HIS A 46 4.84 -2.88 -19.04
CA HIS A 46 5.16 -3.65 -20.24
C HIS A 46 4.48 -5.03 -20.20
N PHE A 47 4.66 -5.75 -19.09
CA PHE A 47 4.08 -7.07 -18.89
C PHE A 47 2.57 -7.05 -18.63
N ARG A 48 2.01 -5.94 -18.14
CA ARG A 48 0.56 -5.76 -17.99
C ARG A 48 -0.14 -5.70 -19.35
N ILE A 49 0.49 -5.07 -20.34
CA ILE A 49 -0.06 -4.89 -21.69
C ILE A 49 0.37 -5.96 -22.70
N SER A 50 1.35 -6.81 -22.36
CA SER A 50 1.83 -7.90 -23.21
C SER A 50 0.70 -8.81 -23.70
N LYS A 51 0.68 -9.07 -25.00
CA LYS A 51 -0.41 -9.81 -25.66
C LYS A 51 -0.02 -11.21 -26.08
N THR A 52 1.27 -11.46 -26.36
CA THR A 52 1.74 -12.76 -26.84
C THR A 52 2.18 -13.69 -25.71
N VAL A 53 2.24 -14.99 -25.98
CA VAL A 53 2.70 -15.98 -25.01
C VAL A 53 4.20 -15.83 -24.78
N GLU A 54 4.96 -15.52 -25.83
CA GLU A 54 6.40 -15.26 -25.79
C GLU A 54 6.74 -14.04 -24.91
N GLU A 55 5.99 -12.94 -25.03
CA GLU A 55 6.19 -11.74 -24.19
C GLU A 55 5.91 -12.03 -22.71
N LYS A 56 4.95 -12.92 -22.42
CA LYS A 56 4.60 -13.33 -21.05
C LYS A 56 5.60 -14.32 -20.45
N LEU A 57 6.35 -15.04 -21.30
CA LEU A 57 7.42 -15.93 -20.87
C LEU A 57 8.71 -15.19 -20.52
N ALA A 58 8.86 -13.93 -20.99
CA ALA A 58 10.01 -13.11 -20.66
C ALA A 58 10.09 -12.86 -19.14
N SER A 59 11.32 -12.78 -18.62
CA SER A 59 11.53 -12.53 -17.20
C SER A 59 11.44 -11.04 -16.88
N LYS A 60 10.47 -10.64 -16.04
CA LYS A 60 10.42 -9.28 -15.45
C LYS A 60 11.74 -8.89 -14.80
N ALA A 61 12.38 -9.85 -14.14
CA ALA A 61 13.64 -9.66 -13.44
C ALA A 61 14.79 -9.33 -14.42
N GLU A 62 14.90 -10.07 -15.51
CA GLU A 62 15.93 -9.83 -16.54
C GLU A 62 15.72 -8.50 -17.27
N MET A 63 14.47 -8.14 -17.58
CA MET A 63 14.15 -6.86 -18.21
C MET A 63 14.47 -5.69 -17.30
N PHE A 64 14.17 -5.81 -16.00
CA PHE A 64 14.54 -4.83 -14.99
C PHE A 64 16.05 -4.63 -14.95
N ASP A 65 16.80 -5.73 -14.83
CA ASP A 65 18.26 -5.70 -14.70
C ASP A 65 18.91 -5.05 -15.92
N LYS A 66 18.47 -5.43 -17.11
CA LYS A 66 18.96 -4.86 -18.37
C LYS A 66 18.70 -3.36 -18.45
N LEU A 67 17.49 -2.91 -18.11
CA LEU A 67 17.14 -1.49 -18.18
C LEU A 67 17.87 -0.66 -17.13
N LEU A 68 18.07 -1.20 -15.94
CA LEU A 68 18.77 -0.50 -14.86
C LEU A 68 20.28 -0.40 -15.16
N LEU A 69 20.90 -1.49 -15.60
CA LEU A 69 22.31 -1.52 -16.01
C LEU A 69 22.60 -0.57 -17.19
N THR A 70 21.64 -0.41 -18.11
CA THR A 70 21.78 0.56 -19.22
C THR A 70 21.87 2.01 -18.71
N LYS A 71 21.22 2.31 -17.57
CA LYS A 71 21.22 3.66 -16.97
C LYS A 71 22.42 3.87 -16.04
N PHE A 72 22.85 2.81 -15.37
CA PHE A 72 23.97 2.82 -14.43
C PHE A 72 24.92 1.65 -14.73
N PRO A 73 25.78 1.81 -15.76
CA PRO A 73 26.71 0.75 -16.17
C PRO A 73 27.75 0.40 -15.11
N GLU A 74 27.92 1.26 -14.10
CA GLU A 74 28.81 1.05 -12.97
C GLU A 74 28.27 0.06 -11.92
N LEU A 75 26.98 -0.27 -11.95
CA LEU A 75 26.39 -1.19 -10.99
C LEU A 75 26.79 -2.63 -11.30
N SER A 76 27.14 -3.37 -10.25
CA SER A 76 27.31 -4.82 -10.36
C SER A 76 25.94 -5.52 -10.46
N THR A 77 25.96 -6.79 -10.88
CA THR A 77 24.74 -7.62 -10.89
C THR A 77 24.14 -7.78 -9.50
N ASP A 78 24.99 -7.84 -8.46
CA ASP A 78 24.55 -7.94 -7.07
C ASP A 78 23.86 -6.65 -6.61
N ASP A 79 24.42 -5.48 -6.94
CA ASP A 79 23.81 -4.18 -6.62
C ASP A 79 22.40 -4.06 -7.25
N ILE A 80 22.27 -4.48 -8.51
CA ILE A 80 21.00 -4.48 -9.23
C ILE A 80 20.00 -5.43 -8.57
N ALA A 81 20.45 -6.63 -8.15
CA ALA A 81 19.60 -7.59 -7.47
C ALA A 81 19.10 -7.07 -6.12
N GLU A 82 19.97 -6.42 -5.34
CA GLU A 82 19.60 -5.77 -4.07
C GLU A 82 18.59 -4.63 -4.28
N ILE A 83 18.84 -3.75 -5.26
CA ILE A 83 17.91 -2.67 -5.62
C ILE A 83 16.54 -3.24 -6.01
N ARG A 84 16.52 -4.27 -6.86
CA ARG A 84 15.29 -4.94 -7.28
C ARG A 84 14.55 -5.54 -6.10
N GLN A 85 15.25 -6.21 -5.18
CA GLN A 85 14.65 -6.82 -4.00
C GLN A 85 14.08 -5.77 -3.04
N ALA A 86 14.81 -4.67 -2.81
CA ALA A 86 14.34 -3.57 -1.96
C ALA A 86 13.04 -2.97 -2.51
N ILE A 87 12.97 -2.71 -3.82
CA ILE A 87 11.77 -2.17 -4.48
C ILE A 87 10.62 -3.19 -4.44
N ALA A 88 10.89 -4.47 -4.72
CA ALA A 88 9.90 -5.53 -4.65
C ALA A 88 9.30 -5.66 -3.24
N GLY A 89 10.13 -5.55 -2.20
CA GLY A 89 9.71 -5.57 -0.81
C GLY A 89 8.71 -4.45 -0.49
N GLU A 90 9.03 -3.21 -0.86
CA GLU A 90 8.14 -2.05 -0.69
C GLU A 90 6.82 -2.19 -1.47
N ALA A 91 6.91 -2.63 -2.73
CA ALA A 91 5.75 -2.85 -3.59
C ALA A 91 4.82 -3.95 -3.03
N ASN A 92 5.38 -5.03 -2.48
CA ASN A 92 4.61 -6.14 -1.92
C ASN A 92 3.97 -5.79 -0.58
N GLN A 93 4.62 -4.99 0.27
CA GLN A 93 4.00 -4.45 1.49
C GLN A 93 2.74 -3.64 1.17
N THR A 94 2.80 -2.83 0.11
CA THR A 94 1.65 -2.04 -0.35
C THR A 94 0.52 -2.95 -0.85
N LYS A 95 0.83 -4.00 -1.60
CA LYS A 95 -0.16 -4.98 -2.08
C LYS A 95 -0.85 -5.73 -0.94
N ALA A 96 -0.09 -6.14 0.08
CA ALA A 96 -0.66 -6.80 1.26
C ALA A 96 -1.69 -5.89 1.97
N ALA A 97 -1.34 -4.62 2.19
CA ALA A 97 -2.24 -3.64 2.81
C ALA A 97 -3.54 -3.41 1.98
N VAL A 98 -3.45 -3.41 0.64
CA VAL A 98 -4.62 -3.26 -0.23
C VAL A 98 -5.53 -4.49 -0.18
N VAL A 99 -4.96 -5.71 -0.15
CA VAL A 99 -5.73 -6.95 -0.03
C VAL A 99 -6.47 -7.00 1.30
N ASP A 100 -5.80 -6.68 2.41
CA ASP A 100 -6.41 -6.65 3.74
C ASP A 100 -7.59 -5.67 3.81
N ASN A 101 -7.42 -4.46 3.27
CA ASN A 101 -8.49 -3.46 3.18
C ASN A 101 -9.69 -3.94 2.35
N SER A 102 -9.44 -4.68 1.25
CA SER A 102 -10.51 -5.21 0.41
C SER A 102 -11.35 -6.27 1.13
N THR A 103 -10.70 -7.12 1.94
CA THR A 103 -11.36 -8.11 2.80
C THR A 103 -12.19 -7.42 3.88
N LEU A 104 -11.62 -6.41 4.55
CA LEU A 104 -12.33 -5.62 5.56
C LEU A 104 -13.56 -4.91 4.99
N LEU A 105 -13.44 -4.37 3.77
CA LEU A 105 -14.55 -3.69 3.11
C LEU A 105 -15.70 -4.66 2.78
N LYS A 106 -15.39 -5.89 2.34
CA LYS A 106 -16.41 -6.92 2.13
C LYS A 106 -17.12 -7.29 3.43
N GLN A 107 -16.36 -7.50 4.51
CA GLN A 107 -16.94 -7.81 5.82
C GLN A 107 -17.88 -6.68 6.27
N LEU A 108 -17.47 -5.42 6.14
CA LEU A 108 -18.32 -4.27 6.47
C LEU A 108 -19.59 -4.18 5.62
N GLN A 109 -19.51 -4.57 4.34
CA GLN A 109 -20.70 -4.61 3.46
C GLN A 109 -21.66 -5.72 3.88
N GLU A 110 -21.15 -6.90 4.22
CA GLU A 110 -21.95 -8.01 4.72
C GLU A 110 -22.61 -7.67 6.06
N ASP A 111 -21.84 -7.14 7.01
CA ASP A 111 -22.35 -6.74 8.33
C ASP A 111 -23.44 -5.67 8.22
N ASN A 112 -23.25 -4.67 7.36
CA ASN A 112 -24.26 -3.62 7.14
C ASN A 112 -25.53 -4.18 6.47
N THR A 113 -25.37 -5.15 5.56
CA THR A 113 -26.52 -5.85 4.95
C THR A 113 -27.31 -6.63 6.00
N ASN A 114 -26.62 -7.34 6.90
CA ASN A 114 -27.23 -8.08 7.99
C ASN A 114 -27.94 -7.15 8.98
N LEU A 115 -27.28 -6.07 9.41
CA LEU A 115 -27.88 -5.07 10.32
C LEU A 115 -29.14 -4.41 9.74
N LYS A 116 -29.17 -4.14 8.43
CA LYS A 116 -30.37 -3.63 7.76
C LYS A 116 -31.52 -4.64 7.78
N ALA A 117 -31.21 -5.93 7.58
CA ALA A 117 -32.21 -6.99 7.66
C ALA A 117 -32.76 -7.15 9.08
N GLU A 118 -31.89 -7.14 10.10
CA GLU A 118 -32.29 -7.19 11.51
C GLU A 118 -33.14 -5.98 11.91
N LEU A 119 -32.77 -4.77 11.47
CA LEU A 119 -33.54 -3.56 11.73
C LEU A 119 -34.94 -3.63 11.11
N ALA A 120 -35.05 -4.14 9.88
CA ALA A 120 -36.34 -4.33 9.23
C ALA A 120 -37.21 -5.36 9.98
N ALA A 121 -36.62 -6.48 10.41
CA ALA A 121 -37.32 -7.51 11.18
C ALA A 121 -37.80 -6.98 12.55
N LEU A 122 -36.95 -6.22 13.26
CA LEU A 122 -37.30 -5.64 14.54
C LEU A 122 -38.41 -4.58 14.40
N THR A 123 -38.36 -3.78 13.33
CA THR A 123 -39.40 -2.80 13.00
C THR A 123 -40.75 -3.49 12.76
N ASP A 124 -40.76 -4.61 12.03
CA ASP A 124 -41.98 -5.40 11.81
C ASP A 124 -42.54 -5.98 13.13
N GLN A 125 -41.68 -6.54 13.97
CA GLN A 125 -42.08 -7.02 15.30
C GLN A 125 -42.64 -5.90 16.17
N PHE A 126 -41.99 -4.74 16.18
CA PHE A 126 -42.45 -3.56 16.93
C PHE A 126 -43.84 -3.11 16.48
N ASN A 127 -44.09 -3.05 15.17
CA ASN A 127 -45.40 -2.68 14.62
C ASN A 127 -46.49 -3.69 15.02
N LYS A 128 -46.18 -4.99 15.02
CA LYS A 128 -47.10 -6.03 15.49
C LYS A 128 -47.48 -5.85 16.95
N VAL A 129 -46.49 -5.59 17.82
CA VAL A 129 -46.75 -5.33 19.24
C VAL A 129 -47.58 -4.05 19.42
N GLN A 130 -47.26 -2.98 18.68
CA GLN A 130 -48.01 -1.73 18.74
C GLN A 130 -49.49 -1.92 18.36
N ALA A 131 -49.77 -2.71 17.31
CA ALA A 131 -51.14 -3.02 16.89
C ALA A 131 -51.93 -3.78 17.97
N LEU A 132 -51.29 -4.67 18.74
CA LEU A 132 -51.91 -5.38 19.85
C LEU A 132 -52.17 -4.49 21.08
N MET A 133 -51.44 -3.37 21.21
CA MET A 133 -51.62 -2.41 22.30
C MET A 133 -52.70 -1.35 22.02
N VAL A 134 -53.19 -1.23 20.78
CA VAL A 134 -54.36 -0.40 20.48
C VAL A 134 -55.61 -1.11 21.01
N LYS A 135 -56.07 -0.69 22.18
CA LYS A 135 -57.29 -1.16 22.85
C LYS A 135 -58.50 -1.09 21.90
N PRO A 136 -59.42 -2.08 21.86
CA PRO A 136 -60.65 -1.93 21.11
C PRO A 136 -61.49 -0.84 21.79
N ALA A 137 -61.58 0.33 21.14
CA ALA A 137 -62.68 1.24 21.36
C ALA A 137 -63.91 0.63 20.68
N ASP A 138 -64.94 0.40 21.49
CA ASP A 138 -66.33 0.18 21.08
C ASP A 138 -66.67 -1.20 20.48
N ALA A 139 -66.82 -2.20 21.35
CA ALA A 139 -67.79 -3.27 21.10
C ALA A 139 -69.20 -2.72 21.41
N PRO A 140 -70.14 -2.68 20.44
CA PRO A 140 -71.49 -2.19 20.68
C PRO A 140 -72.22 -3.11 21.68
N GLN A 141 -72.76 -2.51 22.74
CA GLN A 141 -73.64 -3.18 23.68
C GLN A 141 -74.95 -3.53 22.95
N THR A 142 -75.22 -4.82 22.82
CA THR A 142 -76.51 -5.36 22.39
C THR A 142 -77.57 -5.06 23.45
N VAL A 143 -78.64 -4.37 23.03
CA VAL A 143 -79.90 -4.23 23.78
C VAL A 143 -80.83 -5.36 23.38
#